data_AF-A0A3M1AYY7-F1
#
_entry.id   AF-A0A3M1AYY7-F1
#
_cell.length_a   1.000
_cell.length_b   1.000
_cell.length_c   1.000
_cell.angle_alpha   90.00
_cell.angle_beta   90.00
_cell.angle_gamma   90.00
#
_symmetry.space_group_name_H-M   'P 1'
#
loop_
_entity.id
_entity.type
_entity.pdbx_description
1 polymer ?
#
loop_
_entity_poly.entity_id
_entity_poly.type
_entity_poly.pdbx_seq_one_letter_code
_entity_poly.pdbx_strand_id
1 'polypeptide(L)'
;MDQIELSNHSFLIRIWREEGARPAWRGHITHIPSGERRYFEELSTISLFVLPYLEEMGVLPGMYWRLKIWFQEKLQTRKVEKRD
;
A
#
# COMPACT_ATOMS: atom_id res chain seq x y z
N MET A 1 -21.68 -9.71 22.34
CA MET A 1 -20.53 -10.63 22.42
C MET A 1 -19.64 -10.24 21.25
N ASP A 2 -18.84 -9.17 21.30
CA ASP A 2 -18.26 -8.60 20.06
C ASP A 2 -16.87 -7.94 20.29
N GLN A 3 -16.03 -8.50 21.15
CA GLN A 3 -14.68 -7.98 21.42
C GLN A 3 -13.57 -8.68 20.61
N ILE A 4 -13.91 -9.63 19.73
CA ILE A 4 -12.94 -10.41 18.94
C ILE A 4 -12.51 -9.67 17.65
N GLU A 5 -13.26 -8.66 17.20
CA GLU A 5 -13.00 -8.00 15.90
C GLU A 5 -11.99 -6.83 15.95
N LEU A 6 -11.45 -6.47 17.12
CA LEU A 6 -10.54 -5.32 17.27
C LEU A 6 -9.07 -5.59 16.88
N SER A 7 -8.76 -6.79 16.38
CA SER A 7 -7.36 -7.21 16.11
C SER A 7 -7.09 -7.73 14.70
N ASN A 8 -8.07 -7.65 13.79
CA ASN A 8 -7.91 -8.11 12.42
C ASN A 8 -8.06 -6.95 11.42
N HIS A 9 -7.02 -6.73 10.61
CA HIS A 9 -7.11 -5.88 9.43
C HIS A 9 -7.27 -6.76 8.19
N SER A 10 -8.33 -6.51 7.43
CA SER A 10 -8.62 -7.19 6.17
C SER A 10 -8.42 -6.26 4.99
N PHE A 11 -7.75 -6.75 3.94
CA PHE A 11 -7.44 -5.97 2.74
C PHE A 11 -7.93 -6.70 1.50
N LEU A 12 -8.55 -5.96 0.58
CA LEU A 12 -8.88 -6.43 -0.76
C LEU A 12 -7.97 -5.77 -1.77
N ILE A 13 -7.26 -6.59 -2.56
CA ILE A 13 -6.41 -6.14 -3.65
C ILE A 13 -7.04 -6.57 -4.96
N ARG A 14 -7.27 -5.61 -5.86
CA ARG A 14 -7.67 -5.86 -7.24
C ARG A 14 -6.54 -5.43 -8.15
N ILE A 15 -6.17 -6.27 -9.11
CA ILE A 15 -5.14 -6.01 -10.12
C ILE A 15 -5.75 -6.31 -11.48
N TRP A 16 -5.54 -5.44 -12.45
CA TRP A 16 -5.99 -5.62 -13.82
C TRP A 16 -4.95 -5.09 -14.80
N ARG A 17 -4.95 -5.67 -16.00
CA ARG A 17 -4.14 -5.19 -17.11
C ARG A 17 -4.81 -3.94 -17.69
N GLU A 18 -4.04 -2.91 -18.00
CA GLU A 18 -4.52 -1.72 -18.70
C GLU A 18 -3.84 -1.66 -20.08
N GLU A 19 -4.64 -1.79 -21.13
CA GLU A 19 -4.14 -1.71 -22.51
C GLU A 19 -3.72 -0.28 -22.85
N GLY A 20 -2.57 -0.14 -23.52
CA GLY A 20 -2.02 1.17 -23.91
C GLY A 20 -1.28 1.94 -22.80
N ALA A 21 -1.22 1.42 -21.56
CA ALA A 21 -0.51 2.05 -20.46
C ALA A 21 0.89 1.46 -20.21
N ARG A 22 1.79 2.27 -19.65
CA ARG A 22 3.08 1.84 -19.07
C ARG A 22 3.19 2.38 -17.64
N PRO A 23 3.17 1.53 -16.59
CA PRO A 23 3.13 0.07 -16.64
C PRO A 23 1.79 -0.46 -17.18
N ALA A 24 1.82 -1.67 -17.77
CA ALA A 24 0.67 -2.26 -18.46
C ALA A 24 -0.40 -2.82 -17.50
N TRP A 25 -0.38 -2.41 -16.24
CA TRP A 25 -1.28 -2.90 -15.22
C TRP A 25 -1.51 -1.83 -14.16
N ARG A 26 -2.68 -1.90 -13.54
CA ARG A 26 -3.04 -1.10 -12.37
C ARG A 26 -3.62 -1.99 -11.31
N GLY A 27 -3.57 -1.50 -10.09
CA GLY A 27 -4.27 -2.10 -8.98
C GLY A 27 -4.91 -1.07 -8.09
N HIS A 28 -5.76 -1.55 -7.19
CA HIS A 28 -6.12 -0.82 -6.00
C HIS A 28 -6.21 -1.76 -4.81
N ILE A 29 -5.84 -1.25 -3.65
CA ILE A 29 -6.00 -1.90 -2.35
C ILE A 29 -7.09 -1.16 -1.60
N THR A 30 -7.97 -1.90 -0.91
CA THR A 30 -8.99 -1.35 -0.02
C THR A 30 -8.85 -1.99 1.36
N HIS A 31 -8.72 -1.19 2.42
CA HIS A 31 -8.83 -1.66 3.79
C HIS A 31 -10.31 -1.84 4.12
N ILE A 32 -10.76 -3.09 4.24
CA ILE A 32 -12.18 -3.45 4.33
C ILE A 32 -12.89 -2.80 5.52
N PRO A 33 -12.34 -2.83 6.76
CA PRO A 33 -12.97 -2.18 7.91
C PRO A 33 -13.17 -0.67 7.74
N SER A 34 -12.16 0.05 7.24
CA SER A 34 -12.22 1.52 7.12
C SER A 34 -12.88 2.02 5.84
N GLY A 35 -12.93 1.20 4.79
CA GLY A 35 -13.27 1.61 3.44
C GLY A 35 -12.18 2.43 2.71
N GLU A 36 -11.02 2.72 3.35
CA GLU A 36 -9.93 3.44 2.70
C GLU A 36 -9.44 2.67 1.47
N ARG A 37 -9.34 3.37 0.33
CA ARG A 37 -8.87 2.81 -0.94
C ARG A 37 -7.69 3.59 -1.49
N ARG A 38 -6.70 2.87 -2.02
CA ARG A 38 -5.55 3.46 -2.72
C ARG A 38 -5.29 2.73 -4.03
N TYR A 39 -5.22 3.50 -5.12
CA TYR A 39 -4.75 3.00 -6.41
C TYR A 39 -3.23 2.89 -6.41
N PHE A 40 -2.70 1.88 -7.09
CA PHE A 40 -1.27 1.67 -7.22
C PHE A 40 -0.89 1.06 -8.56
N GLU A 41 0.31 1.39 -9.00
CA GLU A 41 0.97 0.84 -10.19
C GLU A 41 2.31 0.18 -9.82
N GLU A 42 2.65 0.20 -8.52
CA GLU A 42 3.87 -0.35 -7.93
C GLU A 42 3.48 -1.19 -6.71
N LEU A 43 4.02 -2.41 -6.60
CA LEU A 43 3.70 -3.33 -5.50
C LEU A 43 4.17 -2.82 -4.13
N SER A 44 5.17 -1.94 -4.10
CA SER A 44 5.64 -1.28 -2.88
C SER A 44 4.55 -0.45 -2.19
N THR A 45 3.65 0.15 -2.97
CA THR A 45 2.52 0.92 -2.45
C THR A 45 1.59 0.05 -1.60
N ILE A 46 1.48 -1.25 -1.87
CA ILE A 46 0.73 -2.19 -1.04
C ILE A 46 1.36 -2.28 0.35
N SER A 47 2.67 -2.47 0.42
CA SER A 47 3.39 -2.56 1.71
C SER A 47 3.30 -1.25 2.48
N LEU A 48 3.45 -0.10 1.82
CA LEU A 48 3.26 1.21 2.43
C LEU A 48 1.85 1.42 2.99
N PHE A 49 0.84 0.90 2.28
CA PHE A 49 -0.55 0.99 2.71
C PHE A 49 -0.85 0.10 3.92
N VAL A 50 -0.26 -1.09 4.00
CA VAL A 50 -0.47 -2.05 5.09
C VAL A 50 0.32 -1.70 6.35
N LEU A 51 1.48 -1.05 6.20
CA LEU A 51 2.39 -0.71 7.30
C LEU A 51 1.73 -0.04 8.53
N PRO A 52 0.95 1.05 8.39
CA PRO A 52 0.38 1.72 9.55
C PRO A 52 -0.53 0.79 10.37
N TYR A 53 -1.30 -0.07 9.71
CA TYR A 53 -2.16 -1.06 10.35
C TYR A 53 -1.36 -2.15 11.09
N LEU A 54 -0.17 -2.51 10.61
CA LEU A 54 0.73 -3.41 11.33
C LEU A 54 1.32 -2.73 12.58
N GLU A 55 1.71 -1.46 12.47
CA GLU A 55 2.23 -0.69 13.60
C GLU A 55 1.16 -0.49 14.70
N GLU A 56 -0.10 -0.26 14.31
CA GLU A 56 -1.25 -0.23 15.23
C GLU A 56 -1.44 -1.56 15.99
N MET A 57 -1.16 -2.69 15.35
CA MET A 57 -1.16 -4.01 15.99
C MET A 57 0.10 -4.28 16.85
N GLY A 58 1.03 -3.33 16.96
CA GLY A 58 2.29 -3.50 17.69
C GLY A 58 3.31 -4.37 16.97
N VAL A 59 3.09 -4.70 15.70
CA VAL A 59 4.07 -5.40 14.87
C VAL A 59 5.12 -4.39 14.42
N LEU A 60 6.34 -4.55 14.89
CA LEU A 60 7.47 -3.73 14.45
C LEU A 60 8.04 -4.30 13.14
N PRO A 61 7.80 -3.67 11.98
CA PRO A 61 8.51 -4.05 10.76
C PRO A 61 10.00 -3.81 11.01
N GLY A 62 10.80 -4.89 10.97
CA GLY A 62 12.22 -4.81 11.31
C GLY A 62 12.94 -3.67 10.60
N MET A 63 13.97 -3.09 11.23
CA MET A 63 14.69 -1.87 10.79
C MET A 63 14.99 -1.82 9.28
N TYR A 64 15.31 -2.97 8.69
CA TYR A 64 15.57 -3.14 7.26
C TYR A 64 14.37 -2.76 6.37
N TRP A 65 13.14 -3.10 6.77
CA TRP A 65 11.91 -2.73 6.07
C TRP A 65 11.63 -1.23 6.13
N ARG A 66 11.90 -0.58 7.28
CA ARG A 66 11.78 0.88 7.43
C ARG A 66 12.74 1.63 6.51
N LEU A 67 14.00 1.19 6.44
CA LEU A 67 15.00 1.79 5.53
C LEU A 67 14.63 1.59 4.06
N LYS A 68 14.12 0.41 3.68
CA LYS A 68 13.69 0.11 2.30
C LYS A 68 12.52 1.00 1.86
N ILE A 69 11.55 1.22 2.75
CA ILE A 69 10.39 2.09 2.51
C ILE A 69 10.83 3.56 2.33
N TRP A 70 11.70 4.05 3.22
CA TRP A 70 12.27 5.39 3.13
C TRP A 70 13.02 5.66 1.82
N PHE A 71 13.70 4.63 1.29
CA PHE A 71 14.41 4.73 0.02
C PHE A 71 13.46 4.86 -1.18
N GLN A 72 12.24 4.35 -1.09
CA GLN A 72 11.28 4.33 -2.22
C GLN A 72 10.41 5.59 -2.30
N GLU A 73 10.04 6.20 -1.17
CA GLU A 73 9.34 7.50 -1.18
C GLU A 73 10.15 8.59 -1.91
N LYS A 74 11.49 8.59 -1.78
CA LYS A 74 12.37 9.52 -2.49
C LYS A 74 12.46 9.30 -4.00
N LEU A 75 12.01 8.16 -4.52
CA LEU A 75 12.02 7.87 -5.96
C LEU A 75 10.69 8.21 -6.64
N GLN A 76 9.57 8.21 -5.90
CA GLN A 76 8.24 8.52 -6.44
C GLN A 76 8.02 10.03 -6.64
N THR A 77 8.58 10.89 -5.79
CA THR A 77 8.50 12.35 -5.95
C THR A 77 9.18 12.87 -7.23
N ARG A 78 10.15 12.13 -7.78
CA ARG A 78 10.80 12.47 -9.05
C ARG A 78 10.01 12.09 -10.32
N LYS A 79 8.97 11.26 -10.21
CA LYS A 79 8.23 10.77 -11.39
C LYS A 79 7.00 11.62 -11.71
N VAL A 80 6.46 12.34 -10.73
CA VAL A 80 5.33 13.28 -10.92
C VAL A 80 5.81 14.56 -11.62
N GLU A 81 7.01 15.05 -11.33
CA GLU A 81 7.55 16.31 -11.87
C GLU A 81 8.08 16.22 -13.32
N LYS A 82 8.15 15.03 -13.92
CA LYS A 82 8.61 14.83 -15.32
C LYS A 82 7.46 14.70 -16.33
N ARG A 83 6.24 15.09 -15.95
CA ARG A 83 5.05 14.97 -16.81
C ARG A 83 4.32 16.30 -17.03
N ASP A 84 5.04 17.41 -16.88
CA ASP A 84 4.64 18.76 -17.32
C ASP A 84 5.59 19.25 -18.43
#